data_AF-A0A7X0SG28-F1
#
_entry.id   AF-A0A7X0SG28-F1
#
_cell.length_a   1.000
_cell.length_b   1.000
_cell.length_c   1.000
_cell.angle_alpha   90.00
_cell.angle_beta   90.00
_cell.angle_gamma   90.00
#
_symmetry.space_group_name_H-M   'P 1'
#
loop_
_entity.id
_entity.type
_entity.pdbx_description
1 polymer ?
#
loop_
_entity_poly.entity_id
_entity_poly.type
_entity_poly.pdbx_seq_one_letter_code
_entity_poly.pdbx_strand_id
1 'polypeptide(L)'
;MNLTINQTQIPIKYTNKELKNNKDENSTFEFNDKKISEEEDEKLYERYTKNHMYHSAFSFEDFKKNKGLFPPTTAPGIVRKVWREKLQNGTQEEKEAMTCFASNCQRVLNEKNGDVPNDLNGYLNFMGQMEKYMERYDNCPGVDKNFYESLVNVVSNIKTELEKYK
;
A
#
# COMPACT_ATOMS: atom_id res chain seq x y z
N MET A 1 6.96 -12.84 -46.91
CA MET A 1 5.69 -12.57 -46.21
C MET A 1 5.93 -11.44 -45.23
N ASN A 2 5.36 -10.26 -45.49
CA ASN A 2 5.42 -9.12 -44.59
C ASN A 2 4.18 -9.14 -43.68
N LEU A 3 4.39 -9.27 -42.37
CA LEU A 3 3.32 -9.13 -41.38
C LEU A 3 3.42 -7.73 -40.77
N THR A 4 2.69 -6.80 -41.36
CA THR A 4 2.48 -5.45 -40.83
C THR A 4 1.40 -5.53 -39.74
N ILE A 5 1.78 -5.34 -38.48
CA ILE A 5 0.82 -5.25 -37.37
C ILE A 5 0.41 -3.79 -37.25
N ASN A 6 -0.81 -3.47 -37.68
CA ASN A 6 -1.45 -2.19 -37.40
C ASN A 6 -1.74 -2.07 -35.90
N GLN A 7 -0.88 -1.39 -35.16
CA GLN A 7 -1.19 -0.93 -33.81
C GLN A 7 -2.15 0.26 -33.91
N THR A 8 -3.44 0.00 -33.78
CA THR A 8 -4.43 1.07 -33.55
C THR A 8 -4.19 1.61 -32.14
N GLN A 9 -3.47 2.72 -32.03
CA GLN A 9 -3.41 3.50 -30.79
C GLN A 9 -4.81 4.00 -30.47
N ILE A 10 -5.40 3.50 -29.38
CA ILE A 10 -6.57 4.10 -28.75
C ILE A 10 -6.04 5.18 -27.80
N PRO A 11 -6.25 6.48 -28.06
CA PRO A 11 -5.92 7.51 -27.08
C PRO A 11 -7.00 7.49 -25.99
N ILE A 12 -6.67 6.95 -24.82
CA ILE A 12 -7.49 7.13 -23.62
C ILE A 12 -7.32 8.60 -23.18
N LYS A 13 -8.23 9.46 -23.64
CA LYS A 13 -8.35 10.84 -23.15
C LYS A 13 -8.96 10.81 -21.75
N TYR A 14 -8.12 10.87 -20.71
CA TYR A 14 -8.61 11.29 -19.38
C TYR A 14 -8.78 12.80 -19.38
N THR A 15 -9.99 13.27 -19.69
CA THR A 15 -10.39 14.65 -19.40
C THR A 15 -10.68 14.77 -17.91
N ASN A 16 -9.73 15.31 -17.15
CA ASN A 16 -10.00 15.88 -15.82
C ASN A 16 -10.84 17.16 -15.98
N LYS A 17 -12.16 17.00 -15.99
CA LYS A 17 -13.12 18.02 -15.52
C LYS A 17 -13.70 17.39 -14.25
N GLU A 18 -13.59 17.95 -13.05
CA GLU A 18 -13.72 19.34 -12.64
C GLU A 18 -12.89 19.58 -11.37
N LEU A 19 -11.96 20.55 -11.40
CA LEU A 19 -11.54 21.27 -10.20
C LEU A 19 -12.25 22.61 -10.24
N LYS A 20 -13.51 22.63 -9.80
CA LYS A 20 -14.15 23.88 -9.38
C LYS A 20 -13.84 24.07 -7.90
N ASN A 21 -12.99 25.06 -7.65
CA ASN A 21 -12.78 25.65 -6.34
C ASN A 21 -14.12 26.03 -5.72
N ASN A 22 -14.56 25.29 -4.70
CA ASN A 22 -15.41 25.80 -3.65
C ASN A 22 -14.67 25.57 -2.34
N LYS A 23 -14.03 26.64 -1.84
CA LYS A 23 -13.88 26.81 -0.40
C LYS A 23 -15.29 27.01 0.12
N ASP A 24 -15.86 26.00 0.76
CA ASP A 24 -16.77 26.16 1.89
C ASP A 24 -17.18 24.82 2.50
N GLU A 25 -17.24 24.84 3.83
CA GLU A 25 -17.92 23.93 4.75
C GLU A 25 -17.29 22.55 5.03
N ASN A 26 -17.33 22.18 6.31
CA ASN A 26 -16.93 20.90 6.91
C ASN A 26 -17.59 19.70 6.20
N SER A 27 -17.12 19.33 5.00
CA SER A 27 -17.47 18.05 4.41
C SER A 27 -16.66 17.00 5.15
N THR A 28 -17.29 16.28 6.07
CA THR A 28 -16.79 14.97 6.49
C THR A 28 -16.74 14.13 5.22
N PHE A 29 -15.54 13.99 4.63
CA PHE A 29 -15.35 13.20 3.42
C PHE A 29 -15.55 11.73 3.80
N GLU A 30 -16.79 11.25 3.73
CA GLU A 30 -17.09 9.85 3.95
C GLU A 30 -16.63 9.06 2.72
N PHE A 31 -15.37 8.61 2.77
CA PHE A 31 -14.79 7.83 1.69
C PHE A 31 -15.42 6.44 1.67
N ASN A 32 -15.85 5.99 0.50
CA ASN A 32 -16.43 4.66 0.34
C ASN A 32 -15.31 3.61 0.23
N ASP A 33 -14.82 3.10 1.37
CA ASP A 33 -13.75 2.11 1.42
C ASP A 33 -14.08 0.82 0.67
N LYS A 34 -15.36 0.44 0.59
CA LYS A 34 -15.79 -0.74 -0.16
C LYS A 34 -15.47 -0.60 -1.64
N LYS A 35 -15.79 0.55 -2.24
CA LYS A 35 -15.46 0.83 -3.64
C LYS A 35 -13.95 0.84 -3.86
N ILE A 36 -13.18 1.45 -2.96
CA ILE A 36 -11.71 1.44 -3.04
C ILE A 36 -11.17 0.02 -2.94
N SER A 37 -11.78 -0.82 -2.09
CA SER A 37 -11.38 -2.20 -1.92
C SER A 37 -11.59 -3.04 -3.19
N GLU A 38 -12.70 -2.84 -3.88
CA GLU A 38 -12.98 -3.46 -5.18
C GLU A 38 -11.95 -3.00 -6.24
N GLU A 39 -11.65 -1.70 -6.33
CA GLU A 39 -10.65 -1.16 -7.26
C GLU A 39 -9.23 -1.69 -6.97
N GLU A 40 -8.84 -1.87 -5.70
CA GLU A 40 -7.54 -2.43 -5.34
C GLU A 40 -7.45 -3.94 -5.60
N ASP A 41 -8.56 -4.67 -5.50
CA ASP A 41 -8.64 -6.09 -5.89
C ASP A 41 -8.49 -6.27 -7.41
N GLU A 42 -9.10 -5.40 -8.22
CA GLU A 42 -8.93 -5.40 -9.67
C GLU A 42 -7.47 -5.17 -10.08
N LYS A 43 -6.81 -4.17 -9.48
CA LYS A 43 -5.37 -3.90 -9.72
C LYS A 43 -4.49 -5.07 -9.30
N LEU A 44 -4.84 -5.73 -8.19
CA LEU A 44 -4.12 -6.91 -7.73
C LEU A 44 -4.31 -8.09 -8.69
N TYR A 45 -5.51 -8.29 -9.20
CA TYR A 45 -5.83 -9.32 -10.18
C TYR A 45 -5.09 -9.11 -11.50
N GLU A 46 -5.01 -7.86 -11.98
CA GLU A 46 -4.21 -7.52 -13.17
C GLU A 46 -2.73 -7.85 -12.95
N ARG A 47 -2.16 -7.56 -11.77
CA ARG A 47 -0.77 -7.92 -11.45
C ARG A 47 -0.58 -9.44 -11.38
N TYR A 48 -1.55 -10.16 -10.82
CA TYR A 48 -1.53 -11.62 -10.73
C TYR A 48 -1.53 -12.27 -12.12
N THR A 49 -2.39 -11.81 -13.03
CA THR A 49 -2.47 -12.35 -14.41
C THR A 49 -1.26 -12.00 -15.27
N LYS A 50 -0.58 -10.88 -15.01
CA LYS A 50 0.67 -10.53 -15.72
C LYS A 50 1.87 -11.38 -15.31
N ASN A 51 1.87 -11.96 -14.11
CA ASN A 51 2.97 -12.79 -13.64
C ASN A 51 2.68 -14.27 -13.90
N HIS A 52 3.33 -14.81 -14.94
CA HIS A 52 3.10 -16.19 -15.37
C HIS A 52 3.32 -17.23 -14.27
N MET A 53 4.26 -17.00 -13.36
CA MET A 53 4.52 -17.93 -12.25
C MET A 53 3.38 -17.96 -11.24
N TYR A 54 2.73 -16.83 -10.96
CA TYR A 54 1.67 -16.77 -9.96
C TYR A 54 0.39 -17.42 -10.46
N HIS A 55 -0.07 -17.07 -11.65
CA HIS A 55 -1.36 -17.55 -12.15
C HIS A 55 -1.33 -18.97 -12.74
N SER A 56 -0.14 -19.56 -12.90
CA SER A 56 0.01 -20.99 -13.25
C SER A 56 0.10 -21.90 -12.02
N ALA A 57 0.54 -21.38 -10.87
CA ALA A 57 0.79 -22.15 -9.66
C ALA A 57 -0.32 -22.07 -8.61
N PHE A 58 -1.06 -20.96 -8.55
CA PHE A 58 -2.05 -20.69 -7.50
C PHE A 58 -3.34 -20.15 -8.11
N SER A 59 -4.48 -20.35 -7.43
CA SER A 59 -5.68 -19.55 -7.71
C SER A 59 -5.48 -18.12 -7.23
N PHE A 60 -6.29 -17.17 -7.71
CA PHE A 60 -6.22 -15.79 -7.20
C PHE A 60 -6.50 -15.69 -5.69
N GLU A 61 -7.42 -16.51 -5.17
CA GLU A 61 -7.71 -16.56 -3.74
C GLU A 61 -6.53 -17.11 -2.92
N ASP A 62 -5.86 -18.15 -3.42
CA ASP A 62 -4.66 -18.69 -2.76
C ASP A 62 -3.50 -17.71 -2.83
N PHE A 63 -3.35 -17.01 -3.96
CA PHE A 63 -2.39 -15.92 -4.09
C PHE A 63 -2.65 -14.82 -3.05
N LYS A 64 -3.90 -14.42 -2.84
CA LYS A 64 -4.25 -13.40 -1.82
C LYS A 64 -3.91 -13.84 -0.40
N LYS A 65 -4.10 -15.13 -0.07
CA LYS A 65 -3.78 -15.71 1.25
C LYS A 65 -2.27 -15.86 1.46
N ASN A 66 -1.56 -16.28 0.41
CA ASN A 66 -0.13 -16.57 0.49
C ASN A 66 0.76 -15.35 0.25
N LYS A 67 0.19 -14.21 -0.17
CA LYS A 67 0.87 -12.93 -0.24
C LYS A 67 1.17 -12.44 1.19
N GLY A 68 2.22 -12.98 1.80
CA GLY A 68 2.74 -12.63 3.13
C GLY A 68 3.41 -11.25 3.19
N LEU A 69 2.82 -10.26 2.52
CA LEU A 69 3.33 -8.89 2.45
C LEU A 69 2.31 -7.94 3.08
N PHE A 70 2.82 -7.01 3.87
CA PHE A 70 2.03 -5.90 4.39
C PHE A 70 1.74 -4.86 3.28
N PRO A 71 0.56 -4.21 3.29
CA PRO A 71 -0.61 -4.59 4.07
C PRO A 71 -1.23 -5.88 3.52
N PRO A 72 -1.85 -6.72 4.37
CA PRO A 72 -2.55 -7.91 3.92
C PRO A 72 -3.66 -7.54 2.94
N THR A 73 -4.03 -8.49 2.08
CA THR A 73 -5.06 -8.27 1.04
C THR A 73 -6.45 -7.99 1.64
N THR A 74 -6.66 -8.35 2.90
CA THR A 74 -7.88 -8.08 3.68
C THR A 74 -7.90 -6.71 4.36
N ALA A 75 -6.80 -5.96 4.33
CA ALA A 75 -6.75 -4.61 4.90
C ALA A 75 -7.77 -3.68 4.21
N PRO A 76 -8.22 -2.60 4.89
CA PRO A 76 -9.09 -1.60 4.30
C PRO A 76 -8.56 -1.12 2.95
N GLY A 77 -9.45 -0.89 2.00
CA GLY A 77 -9.10 -0.48 0.64
C GLY A 77 -8.18 0.74 0.64
N ILE A 78 -8.46 1.71 1.50
CA ILE A 78 -7.64 2.91 1.62
C ILE A 78 -6.21 2.64 2.08
N VAL A 79 -6.02 1.70 3.00
CA VAL A 79 -4.70 1.29 3.49
C VAL A 79 -3.90 0.65 2.35
N ARG A 80 -4.54 -0.26 1.60
CA ARG A 80 -3.94 -0.91 0.43
C ARG A 80 -3.57 0.10 -0.65
N LYS A 81 -4.46 1.05 -0.92
CA LYS A 81 -4.27 2.13 -1.89
C LYS A 81 -3.08 3.02 -1.54
N VAL A 82 -3.05 3.59 -0.32
CA VAL A 82 -1.96 4.46 0.14
C VAL A 82 -0.62 3.74 0.05
N TRP A 83 -0.57 2.49 0.49
CA TRP A 83 0.64 1.69 0.39
C TRP A 83 1.08 1.47 -1.06
N ARG A 84 0.17 1.04 -1.94
CA ARG A 84 0.45 0.82 -3.37
C ARG A 84 0.99 2.09 -4.01
N GLU A 85 0.35 3.23 -3.77
CA GLU A 85 0.70 4.51 -4.40
C GLU A 85 2.07 5.01 -3.96
N LYS A 86 2.40 4.89 -2.66
CA LYS A 86 3.75 5.19 -2.16
C LYS A 86 4.79 4.26 -2.79
N LEU A 87 4.51 2.96 -2.85
CA LEU A 87 5.44 2.00 -3.46
C LEU A 87 5.65 2.23 -4.96
N GLN A 88 4.61 2.66 -5.69
CA GLN A 88 4.71 2.94 -7.13
C GLN A 88 5.52 4.21 -7.42
N ASN A 89 5.33 5.25 -6.59
CA ASN A 89 5.90 6.57 -6.84
C ASN A 89 7.25 6.82 -6.14
N GLY A 90 7.65 5.95 -5.20
CA GLY A 90 8.88 6.14 -4.43
C GLY A 90 10.17 5.89 -5.23
N THR A 91 11.27 6.44 -4.73
CA THR A 91 12.63 6.13 -5.19
C THR A 91 12.98 4.66 -4.94
N GLN A 92 14.10 4.20 -5.49
CA GLN A 92 14.57 2.84 -5.22
C GLN A 92 14.87 2.63 -3.73
N GLU A 93 15.51 3.60 -3.06
CA GLU A 93 15.77 3.50 -1.62
C GLU A 93 14.47 3.48 -0.81
N GLU A 94 13.47 4.29 -1.18
CA GLU A 94 12.17 4.29 -0.52
C GLU A 94 11.44 2.96 -0.68
N LYS A 95 11.50 2.35 -1.88
CA LYS A 95 10.89 1.03 -2.13
C LYS A 95 11.56 -0.07 -1.30
N GLU A 96 12.88 -0.02 -1.16
CA GLU A 96 13.63 -0.96 -0.33
C GLU A 96 13.28 -0.76 1.15
N ALA A 97 13.26 0.48 1.64
CA ALA A 97 12.83 0.81 3.00
C ALA A 97 11.38 0.35 3.26
N MET A 98 10.45 0.57 2.32
CA MET A 98 9.07 0.08 2.42
C MET A 98 9.00 -1.45 2.46
N THR A 99 9.84 -2.15 1.71
CA THR A 99 9.87 -3.63 1.72
C THR A 99 10.41 -4.18 3.05
N CYS A 100 11.47 -3.57 3.58
CA CYS A 100 12.00 -3.88 4.91
C CYS A 100 10.98 -3.55 6.01
N PHE A 101 10.29 -2.41 5.91
CA PHE A 101 9.24 -2.01 6.83
C PHE A 101 8.07 -3.00 6.81
N ALA A 102 7.61 -3.41 5.62
CA ALA A 102 6.55 -4.40 5.46
C ALA A 102 6.86 -5.73 6.16
N SER A 103 8.12 -6.16 6.09
CA SER A 103 8.59 -7.38 6.77
C SER A 103 8.51 -7.25 8.29
N ASN A 104 8.85 -6.07 8.83
CA ASN A 104 8.68 -5.79 10.26
C ASN A 104 7.21 -5.74 10.66
N CYS A 105 6.36 -5.10 9.87
CA CYS A 105 4.91 -5.10 10.10
C CYS A 105 4.37 -6.52 10.17
N GLN A 106 4.72 -7.38 9.21
CA GLN A 106 4.27 -8.76 9.16
C GLN A 106 4.69 -9.54 10.42
N ARG A 107 5.93 -9.31 10.89
CA ARG A 107 6.40 -9.96 12.11
C ARG A 107 5.62 -9.51 13.35
N VAL A 108 5.38 -8.20 13.51
CA VAL A 108 4.58 -7.68 14.64
C VAL A 108 3.13 -8.17 14.55
N LEU A 109 2.55 -8.24 13.35
CA LEU A 109 1.21 -8.80 13.15
C LEU A 109 1.15 -10.28 13.54
N ASN A 110 2.16 -11.07 13.17
CA ASN A 110 2.25 -12.48 13.54
C ASN A 110 2.45 -12.66 15.06
N GLU A 111 3.30 -11.84 15.69
CA GLU A 111 3.48 -11.83 17.15
C GLU A 111 2.17 -11.51 17.90
N LYS A 112 1.28 -10.74 17.26
CA LYS A 112 -0.06 -10.39 17.77
C LYS A 112 -1.18 -11.32 17.32
N ASN A 113 -0.88 -12.41 16.62
CA ASN A 113 -1.90 -13.28 16.00
C ASN A 113 -2.93 -12.51 15.14
N GLY A 114 -2.54 -11.40 14.52
CA GLY A 114 -3.43 -10.58 13.70
C GLY A 114 -4.44 -9.74 14.49
N ASP A 115 -4.23 -9.51 15.79
CA ASP A 115 -5.09 -8.68 16.67
C ASP A 115 -4.95 -7.17 16.41
N VAL A 116 -5.01 -6.79 15.13
CA VAL A 116 -5.12 -5.39 14.69
C VAL A 116 -6.51 -5.23 14.11
N PRO A 117 -7.34 -4.32 14.65
CA PRO A 117 -8.66 -4.04 14.09
C PRO A 117 -8.56 -3.74 12.60
N ASN A 118 -9.38 -4.41 11.80
CA ASN A 118 -9.32 -4.34 10.34
C ASN A 118 -10.09 -3.12 9.80
N ASP A 119 -9.75 -1.94 10.31
CA ASP A 119 -10.33 -0.65 9.95
C ASP A 119 -9.25 0.44 9.93
N LEU A 120 -9.58 1.64 9.43
CA LEU A 120 -8.62 2.74 9.32
C LEU A 120 -7.99 3.12 10.66
N ASN A 121 -8.76 3.16 11.75
CA ASN A 121 -8.27 3.52 13.07
C ASN A 121 -7.34 2.45 13.65
N GLY A 122 -7.65 1.18 13.41
CA GLY A 122 -6.80 0.04 13.75
C GLY A 122 -5.44 0.15 13.08
N TYR A 123 -5.41 0.47 11.78
CA TYR A 123 -4.16 0.66 11.04
C TYR A 123 -3.40 1.93 11.44
N LEU A 124 -4.08 3.04 11.76
CA LEU A 124 -3.43 4.25 12.29
C LEU A 124 -2.77 3.98 13.66
N ASN A 125 -3.47 3.27 14.56
CA ASN A 125 -2.90 2.84 15.83
C ASN A 125 -1.72 1.88 15.60
N PHE A 126 -1.85 0.94 14.67
CA PHE A 126 -0.78 0.03 14.30
C PHE A 126 0.46 0.79 13.76
N MET A 127 0.30 1.82 12.92
CA MET A 127 1.41 2.68 12.50
C MET A 127 2.08 3.36 13.69
N GLY A 128 1.32 3.90 14.65
CA GLY A 128 1.89 4.48 15.87
C GLY A 128 2.65 3.46 16.75
N GLN A 129 2.23 2.20 16.76
CA GLN A 129 2.98 1.12 17.41
C GLN A 129 4.25 0.79 16.64
N MET A 130 4.19 0.79 15.31
CA MET A 130 5.35 0.56 14.45
C MET A 130 6.37 1.70 14.54
N GLU A 131 5.96 2.96 14.74
CA GLU A 131 6.89 4.07 15.03
C GLU A 131 7.73 3.75 16.28
N LYS A 132 7.07 3.44 17.41
CA LYS A 132 7.73 3.02 18.66
C LYS A 132 8.57 1.77 18.47
N TYR A 133 8.10 0.86 17.64
CA TYR A 133 8.83 -0.35 17.32
C TYR A 133 10.17 -0.06 16.64
N MET A 134 10.20 0.94 15.76
CA MET A 134 11.42 1.31 15.05
C MET A 134 12.43 1.99 15.97
N GLU A 135 12.02 2.65 17.06
CA GLU A 135 12.92 3.31 18.02
C GLU A 135 13.98 2.34 18.60
N ARG A 136 13.70 1.03 18.64
CA ARG A 136 14.69 0.02 19.06
C ARG A 136 15.94 -0.02 18.18
N TYR A 137 15.86 0.50 16.96
CA TYR A 137 16.95 0.51 15.99
C TYR A 137 17.80 1.78 16.07
N ASP A 138 17.31 2.86 16.69
CA ASP A 138 17.99 4.17 16.77
C ASP A 138 19.38 4.08 17.42
N ASN A 139 19.56 3.13 18.36
CA ASN A 139 20.82 2.91 19.08
C ASN A 139 21.30 1.45 19.01
N CYS A 140 20.84 0.68 18.02
CA CYS A 140 21.23 -0.73 17.89
C CYS A 140 22.64 -0.85 17.29
N PRO A 141 23.61 -1.46 17.99
CA PRO A 141 24.95 -1.66 17.44
C PRO A 141 24.90 -2.45 16.13
N GLY A 142 25.52 -1.90 15.08
CA GLY A 142 25.57 -2.52 13.76
C GLY A 142 24.40 -2.18 12.84
N VAL A 143 23.48 -1.30 13.25
CA VAL A 143 22.43 -0.76 12.37
C VAL A 143 22.86 0.62 11.88
N ASP A 144 22.82 0.81 10.55
CA ASP A 144 23.08 2.12 9.94
C ASP A 144 21.97 3.11 10.31
N LYS A 145 22.37 4.29 10.79
CA LYS A 145 21.43 5.35 11.18
C LYS A 145 20.54 5.80 10.02
N ASN A 146 21.08 5.90 8.81
CA ASN A 146 20.33 6.26 7.61
C ASN A 146 19.27 5.20 7.29
N PHE A 147 19.59 3.92 7.53
CA PHE A 147 18.63 2.84 7.38
C PHE A 147 17.49 2.98 8.39
N TYR A 148 17.80 3.24 9.67
CA TYR A 148 16.77 3.52 10.68
C TYR A 148 15.88 4.72 10.29
N GLU A 149 16.48 5.86 9.93
CA GLU A 149 15.77 7.07 9.52
C GLU A 149 14.84 6.79 8.33
N SER A 150 15.29 5.97 7.36
CA SER A 150 14.45 5.57 6.23
C SER A 150 13.20 4.79 6.65
N LEU A 151 13.30 3.90 7.65
CA LEU A 151 12.15 3.15 8.15
C LEU A 151 11.17 4.05 8.90
N VAL A 152 11.66 4.96 9.74
CA VAL A 152 10.83 5.93 10.47
C VAL A 152 10.10 6.86 9.50
N ASN A 153 10.78 7.30 8.44
CA ASN A 153 10.17 8.11 7.39
C ASN A 153 9.05 7.36 6.67
N VAL A 154 9.22 6.05 6.39
CA VAL A 154 8.14 5.23 5.81
C VAL A 154 6.91 5.22 6.71
N VAL A 155 7.07 4.97 8.02
CA VAL A 155 5.93 4.92 8.95
C VAL A 155 5.23 6.27 9.03
N SER A 156 6.01 7.33 9.23
CA SER A 156 5.51 8.70 9.37
C SER A 156 4.74 9.14 8.12
N ASN A 157 5.28 8.84 6.93
CA ASN A 157 4.65 9.19 5.67
C ASN A 157 3.35 8.42 5.45
N ILE A 158 3.32 7.11 5.72
CA ILE A 158 2.09 6.30 5.58
C ILE A 158 1.02 6.79 6.56
N LYS A 159 1.38 6.99 7.82
CA LYS A 159 0.47 7.49 8.85
C LYS A 159 -0.12 8.85 8.46
N THR A 160 0.72 9.78 8.02
CA THR A 160 0.30 11.11 7.56
C THR A 160 -0.68 11.03 6.38
N GLU A 161 -0.46 10.12 5.42
CA GLU A 161 -1.41 9.93 4.33
C GLU A 161 -2.74 9.33 4.80
N LEU A 162 -2.71 8.35 5.70
CA LEU A 162 -3.91 7.73 6.23
C LEU A 162 -4.75 8.68 7.09
N GLU A 163 -4.11 9.59 7.82
CA GLU A 163 -4.78 10.60 8.65
C GLU A 163 -5.66 11.57 7.84
N LYS A 164 -5.41 11.72 6.53
CA LYS A 164 -6.24 12.54 5.63
C LYS A 164 -7.66 11.98 5.42
N TYR A 165 -7.89 10.73 5.82
CA TYR A 165 -9.14 10.00 5.63
C TYR A 165 -9.90 9.78 6.95
N LYS A 166 -9.45 10.40 8.04
CA LYS A 166 -10.12 10.35 9.34
C LYS A 166 -11.21 11.42 9.43
#